data_AF-A0A7S1SWU3-F1
#
_entry.id   AF-A0A7S1SWU3-F1
#
_cell.length_a   1.000
_cell.length_b   1.000
_cell.length_c   1.000
_cell.angle_alpha   90.00
_cell.angle_beta   90.00
_cell.angle_gamma   90.00
#
_symmetry.space_group_name_H-M   'P 1'
#
loop_
_entity.id
_entity.type
_entity.pdbx_description
1 polymer ?
#
loop_
_entity_poly.entity_id
_entity_poly.type
_entity_poly.pdbx_seq_one_letter_code
_entity_poly.pdbx_strand_id
1 'polypeptide(L)'
;VMIYTIQRPTLSVPVVGMQKQARERGRAFSTVRRLPNYPRRGGALCVSAVKTVQLRGDDGQEFDCEFDTADDSQLLTLSLGKPLGLYLAEKRRAGQGHPDVVIDEIILGGNASRSGLEIGDIVKAVTARSQDQLEYGKGRTKENLFGRLVLFKTEGESFDTVMSAIASNKCSQCDIQLVIERPCSTEKTRVQ
;
A
#
# COMPACT_ATOMS: atom_id res chain seq x y z
N VAL A 1 -11.38 34.82 -21.46
CA VAL A 1 -11.58 33.44 -20.93
C VAL A 1 -11.31 32.48 -22.08
N MET A 2 -10.14 31.85 -22.09
CA MET A 2 -9.76 30.85 -23.11
C MET A 2 -9.92 29.46 -22.50
N ILE A 3 -10.66 28.59 -23.17
CA ILE A 3 -10.88 27.19 -22.80
C ILE A 3 -10.04 26.35 -23.76
N TYR A 4 -9.05 25.62 -23.24
CA TYR A 4 -8.31 24.61 -24.00
C TYR A 4 -8.93 23.24 -23.73
N THR A 5 -9.40 22.59 -24.79
CA THR A 5 -9.90 21.20 -24.74
C THR A 5 -8.76 20.28 -25.20
N ILE A 6 -8.25 19.44 -24.30
CA ILE A 6 -7.21 18.45 -24.62
C ILE A 6 -7.92 17.15 -25.01
N GLN A 7 -7.83 16.77 -26.30
CA GLN A 7 -8.18 15.44 -26.77
C GLN A 7 -7.08 14.44 -26.35
N ARG A 8 -7.46 13.35 -25.69
CA ARG A 8 -6.55 12.22 -25.42
C ARG A 8 -6.64 11.18 -26.54
N PRO A 9 -5.52 10.66 -27.06
CA PRO A 9 -5.54 9.48 -27.92
C PRO A 9 -5.79 8.23 -27.08
N THR A 10 -6.77 7.42 -27.50
CA THR A 10 -7.01 6.06 -27.04
C THR A 10 -5.97 5.12 -27.64
N LEU A 11 -5.05 4.63 -26.82
CA LEU A 11 -4.25 3.45 -27.14
C LEU A 11 -4.83 2.25 -26.40
N SER A 12 -5.50 1.38 -27.16
CA SER A 12 -5.92 0.05 -26.74
C SER A 12 -4.72 -0.90 -26.76
N VAL A 13 -4.29 -1.36 -25.59
CA VAL A 13 -3.36 -2.48 -25.46
C VAL A 13 -4.09 -3.64 -24.78
N PRO A 14 -4.18 -4.83 -25.40
CA PRO A 14 -4.73 -6.00 -24.74
C PRO A 14 -3.71 -6.58 -23.75
N VAL A 15 -4.01 -6.54 -22.45
CA VAL A 15 -3.24 -7.24 -21.42
C VAL A 15 -3.77 -8.67 -21.32
N VAL A 16 -3.19 -9.56 -22.12
CA VAL A 16 -3.31 -11.01 -21.96
C VAL A 16 -2.08 -11.49 -21.20
N GLY A 17 -2.30 -12.08 -20.03
CA GLY A 17 -1.33 -12.99 -19.41
C GLY A 17 -0.72 -12.54 -18.08
N MET A 18 -1.47 -12.64 -16.98
CA MET A 18 -0.89 -12.82 -15.64
C MET A 18 -1.77 -13.73 -14.76
N GLN A 19 -2.02 -14.96 -15.22
CA GLN A 19 -2.53 -16.04 -14.38
C GLN A 19 -1.84 -17.36 -14.73
N LYS A 20 -0.61 -17.55 -14.21
CA LYS A 20 -0.02 -18.88 -13.99
C LYS A 20 1.32 -18.79 -13.26
N GLN A 21 1.30 -18.59 -11.93
CA GLN A 21 2.32 -19.11 -11.00
C GLN A 21 2.05 -18.63 -9.57
N ALA A 22 1.18 -19.35 -8.84
CA ALA A 22 1.22 -19.43 -7.37
C ALA A 22 0.21 -20.48 -6.88
N ARG A 23 0.32 -21.71 -7.39
CA ARG A 23 -0.36 -22.87 -6.80
C ARG A 23 0.64 -24.01 -6.82
N GLU A 24 1.44 -24.10 -5.75
CA GLU A 24 2.05 -25.34 -5.26
C GLU A 24 2.99 -24.99 -4.09
N ARG A 25 2.51 -25.21 -2.87
CA ARG A 25 3.21 -25.91 -1.76
C ARG A 25 2.43 -25.67 -0.48
N GLY A 26 1.52 -26.60 -0.19
CA GLY A 26 1.06 -26.79 1.17
C GLY A 26 2.24 -27.21 2.04
N ARG A 27 2.58 -26.38 3.02
CA ARG A 27 3.33 -26.75 4.22
C ARG A 27 2.91 -25.84 5.36
N ALA A 28 2.16 -26.41 6.31
CA ALA A 28 2.05 -25.84 7.65
C ALA A 28 3.42 -25.94 8.33
N PHE A 29 3.99 -24.81 8.72
CA PHE A 29 5.09 -24.74 9.68
C PHE A 29 4.96 -23.45 10.51
N SER A 30 4.44 -23.59 11.73
CA SER A 30 4.68 -22.63 12.80
C SER A 30 6.03 -22.98 13.44
N THR A 31 7.09 -22.25 13.09
CA THR A 31 8.32 -22.23 13.89
C THR A 31 8.97 -20.86 13.73
N VAL A 32 8.92 -20.05 14.78
CA VAL A 32 9.75 -18.85 14.90
C VAL A 32 11.20 -19.31 14.95
N ARG A 33 11.90 -19.23 13.81
CA ARG A 33 13.36 -19.36 13.77
C ARG A 33 13.93 -17.98 13.49
N ARG A 34 14.52 -17.35 14.52
CA ARG A 34 15.50 -16.28 14.31
C ARG A 34 16.64 -16.88 13.50
N LEU A 35 16.76 -16.51 12.23
CA LEU A 35 17.96 -16.84 11.46
C LEU A 35 19.11 -15.97 11.99
N PRO A 36 20.30 -16.54 12.20
CA PRO A 36 21.47 -15.75 12.56
C PRO A 36 21.87 -14.86 11.37
N ASN A 37 21.90 -13.55 11.61
CA ASN A 37 22.44 -12.55 10.70
C ASN A 37 23.87 -12.94 10.29
N TYR A 38 24.10 -13.19 9.01
CA TYR A 38 25.46 -13.25 8.45
C TYR A 38 25.98 -11.82 8.26
N PRO A 39 27.14 -11.45 8.84
CA PRO A 39 27.69 -10.11 8.66
C PRO A 39 28.26 -9.96 7.25
N ARG A 40 27.59 -9.19 6.39
CA ARG A 40 28.22 -8.62 5.18
C ARG A 40 29.10 -7.45 5.62
N ARG A 41 30.40 -7.54 5.30
CA ARG A 41 31.38 -6.46 5.53
C ARG A 41 31.01 -5.21 4.73
N GLY A 42 30.86 -4.08 5.42
CA GLY A 42 31.16 -2.76 4.85
C GLY A 42 30.00 -1.82 4.50
N GLY A 43 28.75 -2.14 4.86
CA GLY A 43 27.63 -1.20 4.78
C GLY A 43 26.88 -1.21 6.10
N ALA A 44 26.36 -0.07 6.55
CA ALA A 44 25.48 -0.01 7.72
C ALA A 44 24.40 -1.09 7.58
N LEU A 45 24.45 -2.10 8.45
CA LEU A 45 23.47 -3.18 8.46
C LEU A 45 22.15 -2.55 8.86
N CYS A 46 21.31 -2.22 7.88
CA CYS A 46 19.91 -1.98 8.11
C CYS A 46 19.33 -3.32 8.54
N VAL A 47 19.26 -3.53 9.85
CA VAL A 47 18.57 -4.70 10.39
C VAL A 47 17.09 -4.47 10.11
N SER A 48 16.52 -5.40 9.35
CA SER A 48 15.12 -5.39 8.96
C SER A 48 14.33 -6.34 9.86
N ALA A 49 13.26 -5.83 10.46
CA ALA A 49 12.31 -6.62 11.22
C ALA A 49 11.11 -6.96 10.32
N VAL A 50 10.81 -8.25 10.21
CA VAL A 50 9.56 -8.73 9.60
C VAL A 50 8.44 -8.53 10.60
N LYS A 51 7.42 -7.74 10.22
CA LYS A 51 6.22 -7.50 11.03
C LYS A 51 4.99 -8.01 10.27
N THR A 52 4.10 -8.69 10.98
CA THR A 52 2.84 -9.19 10.43
C THR A 52 1.70 -8.25 10.80
N VAL A 53 0.86 -7.91 9.84
CA VAL A 53 -0.36 -7.12 10.04
C VAL A 53 -1.55 -7.97 9.64
N GLN A 54 -2.55 -7.99 10.53
CA GLN A 54 -3.86 -8.56 10.26
C GLN A 54 -4.84 -7.41 10.02
N LEU A 55 -5.43 -7.37 8.82
CA LEU A 55 -6.46 -6.39 8.47
C LEU A 55 -7.80 -7.09 8.37
N ARG A 56 -8.86 -6.41 8.80
CA ARG A 56 -10.22 -6.86 8.60
C ARG A 56 -10.94 -5.92 7.66
N GLY A 57 -11.32 -6.42 6.49
CA GLY A 57 -12.13 -5.73 5.50
C GLY A 57 -13.52 -5.39 6.02
N ASP A 58 -14.16 -4.45 5.33
CA ASP A 58 -15.55 -4.04 5.56
C ASP A 58 -16.56 -5.17 5.29
N ASP A 59 -16.18 -6.13 4.44
CA ASP A 59 -16.89 -7.39 4.18
C ASP A 59 -16.63 -8.48 5.23
N GLY A 60 -15.81 -8.20 6.25
CA GLY A 60 -15.38 -9.15 7.26
C GLY A 60 -14.25 -10.07 6.81
N GLN A 61 -13.69 -9.89 5.60
CA GLN A 61 -12.54 -10.66 5.13
C GLN A 61 -11.29 -10.28 5.92
N GLU A 62 -10.52 -11.28 6.38
CA GLU A 62 -9.25 -11.05 7.04
C GLU A 62 -8.08 -11.18 6.05
N PHE A 63 -7.09 -10.30 6.20
CA PHE A 63 -5.87 -10.28 5.39
C PHE A 63 -4.66 -10.36 6.31
N ASP A 64 -3.85 -11.39 6.13
CA ASP A 64 -2.55 -11.51 6.79
C ASP A 64 -1.45 -11.13 5.81
N CYS A 65 -0.61 -10.16 6.18
CA CYS A 65 0.53 -9.76 5.37
C CYS A 65 1.76 -9.48 6.21
N GLU A 66 2.90 -9.93 5.70
CA GLU A 66 4.22 -9.67 6.28
C GLU A 66 4.88 -8.50 5.55
N PHE A 67 5.52 -7.63 6.32
CA PHE A 67 6.23 -6.45 5.84
C PHE A 67 7.65 -6.41 6.40
N ASP A 68 8.61 -6.16 5.53
CA ASP A 68 9.96 -5.80 5.92
C ASP A 68 9.98 -4.33 6.33
N THR A 69 10.35 -4.08 7.58
CA THR A 69 10.39 -2.74 8.17
C THR A 69 11.74 -2.50 8.82
N ALA A 70 12.17 -1.25 8.95
CA ALA A 70 13.39 -0.96 9.72
C ALA A 70 13.19 -1.34 11.20
N ASP A 71 14.23 -1.80 11.89
CA ASP A 71 14.15 -2.26 13.29
C ASP A 71 13.45 -1.25 14.22
N ASP A 72 13.78 0.02 14.10
CA ASP A 72 13.22 1.08 14.94
C ASP A 72 11.92 1.67 14.40
N SER A 73 11.42 1.23 13.24
CA SER A 73 10.17 1.76 12.68
C SER A 73 8.94 1.24 13.40
N GLN A 74 7.85 2.02 13.37
CA GLN A 74 6.54 1.56 13.81
C GLN A 74 5.67 1.24 12.59
N LEU A 75 4.99 0.09 12.62
CA LEU A 75 4.00 -0.27 11.61
C LEU A 75 2.61 0.03 12.16
N LEU A 76 1.87 0.88 11.44
CA LEU A 76 0.55 1.37 11.81
C LEU A 76 -0.47 0.90 10.78
N THR A 77 -1.69 0.65 11.24
CA THR A 77 -2.84 0.37 10.38
C THR A 77 -3.89 1.44 10.64
N LEU A 78 -4.29 2.16 9.59
CA LEU A 78 -5.21 3.27 9.70
C LEU A 78 -6.37 3.10 8.72
N SER A 79 -7.60 3.34 9.19
CA SER A 79 -8.82 3.38 8.37
C SER A 79 -9.17 4.84 8.08
N LEU A 80 -9.27 5.20 6.80
CA LEU A 80 -9.52 6.57 6.36
C LEU A 80 -10.78 6.67 5.49
N GLY A 81 -11.71 7.53 5.89
CA GLY A 81 -12.85 7.88 5.06
C GLY A 81 -12.46 8.73 3.84
N LYS A 82 -13.32 8.74 2.82
CA LYS A 82 -13.18 9.64 1.66
C LYS A 82 -13.85 11.00 1.90
N PRO A 83 -13.33 12.09 1.33
CA PRO A 83 -12.02 12.23 0.70
C PRO A 83 -10.89 12.05 1.73
N LEU A 84 -9.76 11.47 1.33
CA LEU A 84 -8.68 11.15 2.27
C LEU A 84 -8.09 12.41 2.93
N GLY A 85 -7.87 13.48 2.15
CA GLY A 85 -7.31 14.73 2.65
C GLY A 85 -5.81 14.66 2.89
N LEU A 86 -5.06 14.00 2.00
CA LEU A 86 -3.61 13.90 2.03
C LEU A 86 -3.03 13.98 0.62
N TYR A 87 -1.76 14.33 0.51
CA TYR A 87 -0.95 14.24 -0.69
C TYR A 87 0.16 13.22 -0.49
N LEU A 88 0.39 12.42 -1.53
CA LEU A 88 1.44 11.41 -1.58
C LEU A 88 2.53 11.86 -2.56
N ALA A 89 3.77 11.50 -2.27
CA ALA A 89 4.91 11.71 -3.16
C ALA A 89 5.81 10.46 -3.23
N GLU A 90 6.58 10.35 -4.31
CA GLU A 90 7.66 9.37 -4.40
C GLU A 90 8.94 9.92 -3.80
N LYS A 91 9.59 9.16 -2.92
CA LYS A 91 10.90 9.50 -2.35
C LYS A 91 11.86 8.33 -2.51
N ARG A 92 13.00 8.57 -3.16
CA ARG A 92 14.07 7.57 -3.24
C ARG A 92 14.92 7.60 -1.99
N ARG A 93 15.10 6.45 -1.35
CA ARG A 93 16.06 6.27 -0.27
C ARG A 93 17.38 5.74 -0.83
N ALA A 94 18.50 6.19 -0.24
CA ALA A 94 19.80 5.64 -0.57
C ALA A 94 19.83 4.14 -0.28
N GLY A 95 20.22 3.33 -1.27
CA GLY A 95 20.33 1.87 -1.13
C GLY A 95 19.07 1.07 -1.48
N GLN A 96 17.93 1.72 -1.79
CA GLN A 96 16.77 1.04 -2.36
C GLN A 96 16.74 1.14 -3.88
N GLY A 97 16.30 0.07 -4.54
CA GLY A 97 16.16 0.00 -6.00
C GLY A 97 14.91 0.70 -6.55
N HIS A 98 13.94 1.02 -5.69
CA HIS A 98 12.66 1.63 -6.05
C HIS A 98 12.35 2.83 -5.13
N PRO A 99 11.57 3.83 -5.59
CA PRO A 99 11.05 4.87 -4.71
C PRO A 99 10.05 4.30 -3.69
N ASP A 100 10.03 4.88 -2.49
CA ASP A 100 8.97 4.67 -1.53
C ASP A 100 7.85 5.71 -1.79
N VAL A 101 6.59 5.33 -1.55
CA VAL A 101 5.47 6.28 -1.54
C VAL A 101 5.29 6.82 -0.12
N VAL A 102 5.43 8.12 0.05
CA VAL A 102 5.41 8.80 1.36
C VAL A 102 4.27 9.81 1.45
N ILE A 103 3.81 10.09 2.67
CA ILE A 103 2.91 11.21 2.97
C ILE A 103 3.72 12.51 2.86
N ASP A 104 3.38 13.34 1.88
CA ASP A 104 4.06 14.62 1.65
C ASP A 104 3.37 15.78 2.36
N GLU A 105 2.04 15.80 2.31
CA GLU A 105 1.22 16.83 2.93
C GLU A 105 -0.09 16.25 3.48
N ILE A 106 -0.59 16.82 4.57
CA ILE A 106 -1.88 16.48 5.17
C ILE A 106 -2.76 17.73 5.17
N ILE A 107 -3.94 17.63 4.56
CA ILE A 107 -4.89 18.73 4.47
C ILE A 107 -5.56 18.93 5.83
N LEU A 108 -5.44 20.13 6.39
CA LEU A 108 -6.07 20.51 7.65
C LEU A 108 -7.60 20.38 7.56
N GLY A 109 -8.19 19.72 8.56
CA GLY A 109 -9.63 19.44 8.61
C GLY A 109 -10.07 18.21 7.79
N GLY A 110 -9.16 17.60 7.01
CA GLY A 110 -9.40 16.36 6.28
C GLY A 110 -9.61 15.15 7.20
N ASN A 111 -9.85 13.99 6.59
CA ASN A 111 -9.95 12.73 7.33
C ASN A 111 -8.56 12.26 7.80
N ALA A 112 -7.52 12.44 6.98
CA ALA A 112 -6.13 12.13 7.32
C ALA A 112 -5.60 12.94 8.50
N SER A 113 -6.02 14.20 8.68
CA SER A 113 -5.57 15.01 9.82
C SER A 113 -6.06 14.49 11.17
N ARG A 114 -7.07 13.61 11.18
CA ARG A 114 -7.69 13.03 12.38
C ARG A 114 -7.24 11.59 12.65
N SER A 115 -6.50 10.98 11.73
CA SER A 115 -6.10 9.57 11.82
C SER A 115 -4.76 9.33 12.52
N GLY A 116 -4.06 10.41 12.91
CA GLY A 116 -2.72 10.30 13.48
C GLY A 116 -1.62 10.03 12.45
N LEU A 117 -1.89 10.24 11.15
CA LEU A 117 -0.84 10.27 10.13
C LEU A 117 0.11 11.44 10.34
N GLU A 118 1.37 11.24 9.98
CA GLU A 118 2.41 12.27 10.03
C GLU A 118 3.08 12.43 8.66
N ILE A 119 3.58 13.63 8.37
CA ILE A 119 4.36 13.88 7.15
C ILE A 119 5.65 13.06 7.22
N GLY A 120 5.99 12.39 6.13
CA GLY A 120 7.15 11.49 6.04
C GLY A 120 6.85 10.02 6.37
N ASP A 121 5.63 9.70 6.83
CA ASP A 121 5.14 8.33 6.94
C ASP A 121 5.18 7.63 5.56
N ILE A 122 5.52 6.34 5.53
CA ILE A 122 5.67 5.57 4.29
C ILE A 122 4.48 4.64 4.12
N VAL A 123 3.84 4.66 2.95
CA VAL A 123 2.76 3.74 2.61
C VAL A 123 3.38 2.39 2.21
N LYS A 124 3.06 1.33 2.96
CA LYS A 124 3.53 -0.05 2.70
C LYS A 124 2.47 -0.93 2.05
N ALA A 125 1.20 -0.67 2.35
CA ALA A 125 0.08 -1.29 1.66
C ALA A 125 -1.18 -0.43 1.73
N VAL A 126 -2.10 -0.68 0.80
CA VAL A 126 -3.41 -0.06 0.73
C VAL A 126 -4.47 -1.09 0.36
N THR A 127 -5.66 -0.99 0.93
CA THR A 127 -6.81 -1.76 0.42
C THR A 127 -7.18 -1.26 -0.96
N ALA A 128 -7.34 -2.18 -1.91
CA ALA A 128 -7.80 -1.94 -3.27
C ALA A 128 -8.91 -2.93 -3.62
N ARG A 129 -9.59 -2.72 -4.75
CA ARG A 129 -10.57 -3.68 -5.27
C ARG A 129 -10.08 -4.31 -6.56
N SER A 130 -10.05 -5.63 -6.60
CA SER A 130 -9.67 -6.38 -7.80
C SER A 130 -10.71 -6.14 -8.90
N GLN A 131 -10.23 -5.87 -10.12
CA GLN A 131 -11.08 -6.01 -11.30
C GLN A 131 -11.03 -7.47 -11.76
N ASP A 132 -11.43 -8.41 -10.90
CA ASP A 132 -11.62 -9.76 -11.38
C ASP A 132 -12.67 -9.70 -12.49
N GLN A 133 -12.34 -10.30 -13.64
CA GLN A 133 -13.19 -10.29 -14.82
C GLN A 133 -14.56 -10.78 -14.40
N LEU A 134 -15.59 -9.94 -14.56
CA LEU A 134 -16.97 -10.41 -14.52
C LEU A 134 -17.04 -11.61 -15.46
N GLU A 135 -17.17 -12.82 -14.91
CA GLU A 135 -17.55 -13.98 -15.71
C GLU A 135 -18.93 -13.64 -16.28
N TYR A 136 -18.95 -13.19 -17.55
CA TYR A 136 -20.16 -12.92 -18.31
C TYR A 136 -20.99 -14.21 -18.34
N GLY A 137 -22.00 -14.32 -17.47
CA GLY A 137 -22.91 -15.46 -17.46
C GLY A 137 -23.43 -15.90 -16.09
N LYS A 138 -22.77 -15.53 -14.98
CA LYS A 138 -23.29 -15.79 -13.63
C LYS A 138 -23.83 -14.48 -13.05
N GLY A 139 -25.00 -14.54 -12.41
CA GLY A 139 -25.81 -13.38 -12.01
C GLY A 139 -25.05 -12.26 -11.30
N ARG A 140 -25.60 -11.04 -11.34
CA ARG A 140 -25.04 -9.84 -10.71
C ARG A 140 -25.06 -9.95 -9.18
N THR A 141 -24.08 -10.60 -8.57
CA THR A 141 -23.78 -10.46 -7.14
C THR A 141 -23.04 -9.14 -6.89
N LYS A 142 -23.18 -8.55 -5.69
CA LYS A 142 -22.51 -7.29 -5.32
C LYS A 142 -20.98 -7.37 -5.47
N GLU A 143 -20.41 -8.55 -5.24
CA GLU A 143 -18.98 -8.85 -5.43
C GLU A 143 -18.55 -8.66 -6.90
N ASN A 144 -19.40 -9.01 -7.86
CA ASN A 144 -19.11 -8.85 -9.29
C ASN A 144 -19.18 -7.40 -9.75
N LEU A 145 -19.85 -6.51 -9.00
CA LEU A 145 -20.02 -5.10 -9.38
C LEU A 145 -18.89 -4.20 -8.88
N PHE A 146 -18.35 -4.50 -7.69
CA PHE A 146 -17.34 -3.66 -7.05
C PHE A 146 -15.96 -4.30 -6.98
N GLY A 147 -15.84 -5.61 -7.28
CA GLY A 147 -14.59 -6.34 -7.11
C GLY A 147 -14.34 -6.76 -5.68
N ARG A 148 -13.48 -7.77 -5.52
CA ARG A 148 -13.08 -8.28 -4.20
C ARG A 148 -12.11 -7.30 -3.55
N LEU A 149 -12.26 -7.07 -2.25
CA LEU A 149 -11.28 -6.30 -1.50
C LEU A 149 -9.97 -7.09 -1.41
N VAL A 150 -8.86 -6.44 -1.74
CA VAL A 150 -7.52 -7.01 -1.69
C VAL A 150 -6.59 -6.04 -0.99
N LEU A 151 -5.59 -6.57 -0.28
CA LEU A 151 -4.51 -5.75 0.25
C LEU A 151 -3.40 -5.65 -0.80
N PHE A 152 -3.19 -4.45 -1.31
CA PHE A 152 -2.17 -4.15 -2.31
C PHE A 152 -0.90 -3.64 -1.63
N LYS A 153 0.20 -4.41 -1.74
CA LYS A 153 1.52 -3.98 -1.26
C LYS A 153 2.10 -2.94 -2.23
N THR A 154 2.66 -1.87 -1.70
CA THR A 154 3.18 -0.74 -2.50
C THR A 154 4.69 -0.85 -2.78
N GLU A 155 5.38 -1.78 -2.14
CA GLU A 155 6.83 -1.96 -2.29
C GLU A 155 7.19 -2.38 -3.72
N GLY A 156 8.06 -1.60 -4.37
CA GLY A 156 8.49 -1.83 -5.75
C GLY A 156 7.49 -1.39 -6.83
N GLU A 157 6.31 -0.92 -6.43
CA GLU A 157 5.28 -0.47 -7.36
C GLU A 157 5.45 1.02 -7.69
N SER A 158 5.04 1.42 -8.89
CA SER A 158 5.06 2.84 -9.27
C SER A 158 3.96 3.62 -8.56
N PHE A 159 4.19 4.91 -8.33
CA PHE A 159 3.18 5.80 -7.76
C PHE A 159 1.84 5.78 -8.49
N ASP A 160 1.86 5.75 -9.82
CA ASP A 160 0.64 5.67 -10.62
C ASP A 160 -0.17 4.40 -10.31
N THR A 161 0.50 3.27 -10.06
CA THR A 161 -0.14 2.02 -9.67
C THR A 161 -0.73 2.14 -8.26
N VAL A 162 0.01 2.72 -7.31
CA VAL A 162 -0.49 2.95 -5.94
C VAL A 162 -1.71 3.88 -5.94
N MET A 163 -1.67 4.96 -6.70
CA MET A 163 -2.79 5.88 -6.87
C MET A 163 -3.98 5.22 -7.54
N SER A 164 -3.74 4.35 -8.53
CA SER A 164 -4.78 3.54 -9.18
C SER A 164 -5.41 2.54 -8.21
N ALA A 165 -4.61 1.93 -7.34
CA ALA A 165 -5.08 1.03 -6.28
C ALA A 165 -5.97 1.76 -5.28
N ILE A 166 -5.57 2.96 -4.82
CA ILE A 166 -6.40 3.83 -3.97
C ILE A 166 -7.72 4.18 -4.67
N ALA A 167 -7.64 4.63 -5.93
CA ALA A 167 -8.78 5.05 -6.74
C ALA A 167 -9.74 3.89 -7.10
N SER A 168 -9.29 2.64 -7.06
CA SER A 168 -10.13 1.47 -7.31
C SER A 168 -11.27 1.33 -6.29
N ASN A 169 -11.13 1.94 -5.11
CA ASN A 169 -12.16 1.98 -4.08
C ASN A 169 -13.26 3.00 -4.44
N LYS A 170 -14.09 2.68 -5.44
CA LYS A 170 -15.12 3.60 -5.96
C LYS A 170 -16.26 3.93 -4.99
N CYS A 171 -16.42 3.15 -3.93
CA CYS A 171 -17.43 3.36 -2.90
C CYS A 171 -17.14 4.66 -2.12
N SER A 172 -18.08 5.60 -2.09
CA SER A 172 -17.94 6.90 -1.40
C SER A 172 -17.99 6.80 0.12
N GLN A 173 -18.65 5.76 0.65
CA GLN A 173 -18.83 5.52 2.09
C GLN A 173 -17.85 4.51 2.67
N CYS A 174 -17.03 3.87 1.82
CA CYS A 174 -16.09 2.85 2.26
C CYS A 174 -14.78 3.51 2.64
N ASP A 175 -14.29 3.15 3.82
CA ASP A 175 -12.96 3.51 4.28
C ASP A 175 -11.90 2.81 3.44
N ILE A 176 -10.75 3.47 3.33
CA ILE A 176 -9.53 2.90 2.78
C ILE A 176 -8.63 2.58 3.96
N GLN A 177 -8.17 1.34 4.06
CA GLN A 177 -7.17 0.97 5.05
C GLN A 177 -5.77 1.15 4.46
N LEU A 178 -4.93 1.85 5.18
CA LEU A 178 -3.52 2.04 4.87
C LEU A 178 -2.67 1.33 5.91
N VAL A 179 -1.66 0.60 5.45
CA VAL A 179 -0.57 0.12 6.29
C VAL A 179 0.61 1.07 6.10
N ILE A 180 1.03 1.68 7.19
CA ILE A 180 1.98 2.78 7.22
C ILE A 180 3.20 2.37 8.04
N GLU A 181 4.39 2.53 7.47
CA GLU A 181 5.63 2.49 8.22
C GLU A 181 6.02 3.91 8.62
N ARG A 182 6.02 4.16 9.93
CA ARG A 182 6.59 5.37 10.52
C ARG A 182 8.05 5.11 10.86
N PRO A 183 9.01 5.72 10.15
CA PRO A 183 10.41 5.65 10.57
C PRO A 183 10.54 6.36 11.93
N CYS A 184 11.14 5.70 12.92
CA CYS A 184 11.45 6.39 14.17
C CYS A 184 12.45 7.50 13.87
N SER A 185 12.01 8.74 14.07
CA SER A 185 12.81 9.93 13.83
C SER A 185 13.99 9.95 14.81
N THR A 186 15.11 9.33 14.46
CA THR A 186 16.34 9.42 15.26
C THR A 186 17.00 10.80 15.11
N GLU A 187 16.58 11.61 14.12
CA GLU A 187 17.04 12.99 13.95
C GLU A 187 15.97 13.99 14.36
N LYS A 188 15.76 14.15 15.67
CA LYS A 188 15.58 15.51 16.19
C LYS A 188 16.96 16.17 16.18
N THR A 189 17.39 16.61 15.00
CA THR A 189 18.52 17.52 14.87
C THR A 189 18.22 18.71 15.77
N ARG A 190 18.97 18.79 16.88
CA ARG A 190 19.09 20.00 17.70
C ARG A 190 19.43 21.14 16.74
N VAL A 191 18.44 21.93 16.35
CA VAL A 191 18.70 23.27 15.88
C VAL A 191 19.10 24.04 17.13
N GLN A 192 20.41 24.25 17.28
CA GLN A 192 21.01 25.17 18.25
C GLN A 192 20.74 26.62 17.83
#